data_AF-A0A2G5KZZ0-F1
#
_entry.id   AF-A0A2G5KZZ0-F1
#
_cell.length_a   1.000
_cell.length_b   1.000
_cell.length_c   1.000
_cell.angle_alpha   90.00
_cell.angle_beta   90.00
_cell.angle_gamma   90.00
#
_symmetry.space_group_name_H-M   'P 1'
#
loop_
_entity.id
_entity.type
_entity.pdbx_description
1 polymer ?
#
loop_
_entity_poly.entity_id
_entity_poly.type
_entity_poly.pdbx_seq_one_letter_code
_entity_poly.pdbx_strand_id
1 'polypeptide(L)'
;MKNPSILISDKWEVKRDVFYEIDPLDKSIDDERKFNDLYFQEDLFWISSGEFNLDLGWYGEGKKGHFILYLYRGNNWHNCQLLEKRITCNYQSIIELVNKFIKNVESGLYERIKTDICSIDDYTETIEIISLK
;
A
#
# COMPACT_ATOMS: atom_id res chain seq x y z
N MET A 1 -23.30 -1.02 -10.31
CA MET A 1 -22.08 -1.85 -10.11
C MET A 1 -21.81 -1.85 -8.61
N LYS A 2 -21.49 -2.99 -7.99
CA LYS A 2 -21.10 -3.00 -6.57
C LYS A 2 -19.75 -2.26 -6.46
N ASN A 3 -19.63 -1.29 -5.56
CA ASN A 3 -18.33 -0.79 -5.17
C ASN A 3 -17.53 -2.00 -4.67
N PRO A 4 -16.36 -2.31 -5.24
CA PRO A 4 -15.57 -3.41 -4.75
C PRO A 4 -15.09 -3.09 -3.34
N SER A 5 -15.11 -4.11 -2.50
CA SER A 5 -14.57 -4.10 -1.16
C SER A 5 -13.24 -4.85 -1.14
N ILE A 6 -12.38 -4.56 -0.17
CA ILE A 6 -11.24 -5.42 0.11
C ILE A 6 -11.77 -6.76 0.65
N LEU A 7 -11.32 -7.87 0.08
CA LEU A 7 -11.70 -9.23 0.44
C LEU A 7 -10.50 -9.91 1.09
N ILE A 8 -10.50 -9.91 2.42
CA ILE A 8 -9.44 -10.51 3.23
C ILE A 8 -9.85 -11.94 3.56
N SER A 9 -9.04 -12.92 3.16
CA SER A 9 -9.29 -14.32 3.52
C SER A 9 -8.84 -14.58 4.98
N ASP A 10 -9.23 -15.73 5.52
CA ASP A 10 -8.86 -16.18 6.86
C ASP A 10 -7.35 -16.47 7.04
N LYS A 11 -6.58 -16.50 5.95
CA LYS A 11 -5.12 -16.65 5.97
C LYS A 11 -4.38 -15.36 6.31
N TRP A 12 -5.06 -14.22 6.21
CA TRP A 12 -4.48 -12.92 6.46
C TRP A 12 -4.92 -12.38 7.82
N GLU A 13 -3.95 -11.88 8.57
CA GLU A 13 -4.17 -11.14 9.80
C GLU A 13 -4.22 -9.65 9.50
N VAL A 14 -5.24 -8.96 9.99
CA VAL A 14 -5.33 -7.50 9.91
C VAL A 14 -4.56 -6.88 11.06
N LYS A 15 -3.46 -6.18 10.72
CA LYS A 15 -2.65 -5.44 11.67
C LYS A 15 -3.17 -4.02 11.86
N ARG A 16 -3.65 -3.41 10.78
CA ARG A 16 -4.25 -2.08 10.76
C ARG A 16 -5.25 -1.94 9.62
N ASP A 17 -6.38 -1.30 9.91
CA ASP A 17 -7.44 -1.00 8.94
C ASP A 17 -8.06 0.36 9.27
N VAL A 18 -7.28 1.41 9.01
CA VAL A 18 -7.76 2.79 9.04
C VAL A 18 -7.81 3.32 7.60
N PHE A 19 -8.24 2.48 6.68
CA PHE A 19 -8.28 2.83 5.26
C PHE A 19 -9.49 3.73 4.97
N TYR A 20 -9.25 5.01 4.70
CA TYR A 20 -10.26 5.99 4.31
C TYR A 20 -9.82 6.81 3.10
N GLU A 21 -10.79 7.39 2.41
CA GLU A 21 -10.53 8.34 1.32
C GLU A 21 -10.13 9.69 1.91
N ILE A 22 -9.04 10.27 1.41
CA ILE A 22 -8.51 11.56 1.86
C ILE A 22 -8.65 12.57 0.72
N ASP A 23 -9.37 13.67 0.96
CA ASP A 23 -9.41 14.81 0.03
C ASP A 23 -8.37 15.87 0.45
N PRO A 24 -7.23 15.99 -0.25
CA PRO A 24 -6.20 16.98 0.08
C PRO A 24 -6.67 18.42 -0.18
N LEU A 25 -7.78 18.61 -0.90
CA LEU A 25 -8.35 19.92 -1.20
C LEU A 25 -9.42 20.34 -0.18
N ASP A 26 -9.74 19.51 0.82
CA ASP A 26 -10.72 19.85 1.85
C ASP A 26 -10.25 21.07 2.65
N LYS A 27 -10.89 22.22 2.44
CA LYS A 27 -10.54 23.48 3.10
C LYS A 27 -11.11 23.61 4.52
N SER A 28 -11.90 22.62 4.97
CA SER A 28 -12.46 22.61 6.33
C SER A 28 -11.44 22.21 7.39
N ILE A 29 -10.32 21.62 6.97
CA ILE A 29 -9.20 21.20 7.83
C ILE A 29 -8.05 22.20 7.63
N ASP A 30 -7.50 22.71 8.73
CA ASP A 30 -6.37 23.63 8.69
C ASP A 30 -5.08 22.93 8.21
N ASP A 31 -4.12 23.72 7.71
CA ASP A 31 -2.92 23.20 7.05
C ASP A 31 -1.97 22.46 8.03
N GLU A 32 -1.92 22.87 9.30
CA GLU A 32 -1.10 22.20 10.32
C GLU A 32 -1.66 20.82 10.62
N ARG A 33 -2.98 20.74 10.81
CA ARG A 33 -3.67 19.47 11.03
C ARG A 33 -3.65 18.57 9.81
N LYS A 34 -3.73 19.13 8.60
CA LYS A 34 -3.51 18.38 7.36
C LYS A 34 -2.13 17.75 7.31
N PHE A 35 -1.10 18.51 7.65
CA PHE A 35 0.27 18.02 7.64
C PHE A 35 0.45 16.90 8.68
N ASN A 36 0.05 17.14 9.92
CA ASN A 36 0.30 16.22 11.04
C ASN A 36 -0.61 14.98 11.02
N ASP A 37 -1.86 15.12 10.60
CA ASP A 37 -2.86 14.05 10.72
C ASP A 37 -3.22 13.39 9.38
N LEU A 38 -2.92 14.01 8.23
CA LEU A 38 -3.42 13.52 6.93
C LEU A 38 -2.33 13.28 5.88
N TYR A 39 -1.23 14.03 5.86
CA TYR A 39 -0.28 13.98 4.74
C TYR A 39 0.83 12.95 4.89
N PHE A 40 0.99 12.34 6.06
CA PHE A 40 2.00 11.30 6.33
C PHE A 40 1.39 10.14 7.11
N GLN A 41 0.36 9.52 6.54
CA GLN A 41 -0.23 8.31 7.10
C GLN A 41 0.41 7.11 6.41
N GLU A 42 1.58 6.71 6.91
CA GLU A 42 2.39 5.63 6.31
C GLU A 42 1.70 4.25 6.42
N ASP A 43 0.85 4.05 7.44
CA ASP A 43 0.17 2.78 7.71
C ASP A 43 -1.37 2.92 7.68
N LEU A 44 -1.97 3.29 6.56
CA LEU A 44 -3.44 3.32 6.46
C LEU A 44 -4.04 1.91 6.51
N PHE A 45 -3.38 0.94 5.89
CA PHE A 45 -3.84 -0.44 5.83
C PHE A 45 -2.66 -1.38 5.85
N TRP A 46 -2.64 -2.30 6.80
CA TRP A 46 -1.59 -3.31 6.91
C TRP A 46 -2.19 -4.67 7.25
N ILE A 47 -1.88 -5.65 6.40
CA ILE A 47 -2.24 -7.05 6.59
C ILE A 47 -1.03 -7.96 6.37
N SER A 48 -1.01 -9.11 7.04
CA SER A 48 0.08 -10.09 6.94
C SER A 48 -0.42 -11.52 6.79
N SER A 49 0.28 -12.35 6.02
CA SER A 49 0.03 -13.79 5.88
C SER A 49 1.35 -14.54 5.80
N GLY A 50 1.73 -15.22 6.88
CA GLY A 50 3.05 -15.87 6.97
C GLY A 50 4.17 -14.83 6.91
N GLU A 51 5.07 -14.97 5.95
CA GLU A 51 6.16 -14.00 5.73
C GLU A 51 5.77 -12.82 4.83
N PHE A 52 4.56 -12.82 4.24
CA PHE A 52 4.11 -11.77 3.34
C PHE A 52 3.38 -10.66 4.07
N ASN A 53 3.65 -9.42 3.67
CA ASN A 53 3.02 -8.22 4.21
C ASN A 53 2.54 -7.34 3.07
N LEU A 54 1.34 -6.79 3.23
CA LEU A 54 0.78 -5.75 2.37
C LEU A 54 0.58 -4.50 3.20
N ASP A 55 1.23 -3.42 2.80
CA ASP A 55 1.29 -2.19 3.56
C ASP A 55 0.98 -0.99 2.68
N LEU A 56 0.03 -0.16 3.11
CA LEU A 56 -0.51 0.94 2.35
C LEU A 56 -0.35 2.23 3.13
N GLY A 57 0.39 3.16 2.55
CA GLY A 57 0.48 4.53 3.01
C GLY A 57 -0.23 5.52 2.10
N TRP A 58 -0.57 6.68 2.66
CA TRP A 58 -0.97 7.87 1.92
C TRP A 58 -0.02 9.03 2.19
N TYR A 59 0.45 9.62 1.10
CA TYR A 59 1.40 10.71 1.08
C TYR A 59 0.73 11.91 0.42
N GLY A 60 0.44 12.92 1.23
CA GLY A 60 -0.31 14.11 0.84
C GLY A 60 0.50 15.16 0.09
N GLU A 61 1.80 14.92 -0.14
CA GLU A 61 2.66 15.87 -0.85
C GLU A 61 2.16 16.10 -2.29
N GLY A 62 1.85 17.37 -2.62
CA GLY A 62 1.37 17.79 -3.95
C GLY A 62 -0.14 18.08 -4.02
N LYS A 63 -0.64 18.46 -5.21
CA LYS A 63 -2.04 18.92 -5.38
C LYS A 63 -3.12 17.84 -5.20
N LYS A 64 -2.75 16.55 -5.16
CA LYS A 64 -3.71 15.43 -5.15
C LYS A 64 -3.38 14.31 -4.17
N GLY A 65 -2.22 14.35 -3.51
CA GLY A 65 -1.70 13.21 -2.74
C GLY A 65 -1.62 11.92 -3.56
N HIS A 66 -1.10 10.86 -2.95
CA HIS A 66 -1.08 9.54 -3.56
C HIS A 66 -0.97 8.43 -2.51
N PHE A 67 -1.52 7.28 -2.85
CA PHE A 67 -1.33 6.04 -2.13
C PHE A 67 -0.06 5.35 -2.61
N ILE A 68 0.66 4.71 -1.69
CA ILE A 68 1.72 3.76 -2.01
C ILE A 68 1.41 2.43 -1.34
N LEU A 69 1.26 1.38 -2.14
CA LEU A 69 1.06 0.01 -1.69
C LEU A 69 2.33 -0.79 -1.89
N TYR A 70 2.85 -1.35 -0.82
CA TYR A 70 4.00 -2.24 -0.78
C TYR A 70 3.54 -3.67 -0.55
N LEU A 71 4.04 -4.61 -1.36
CA LEU A 71 4.04 -6.03 -1.05
C LEU A 71 5.49 -6.43 -0.79
N TYR A 72 5.75 -6.94 0.39
CA TYR A 72 7.09 -7.40 0.77
C TYR A 72 7.03 -8.73 1.51
N ARG A 73 8.15 -9.47 1.45
CA ARG A 73 8.35 -10.71 2.19
C ARG A 73 9.45 -10.52 3.23
N GLY A 74 9.17 -10.80 4.50
CA GLY A 74 10.12 -10.68 5.59
C GLY A 74 9.47 -10.28 6.90
N ASN A 75 10.29 -10.09 7.93
CA ASN A 75 9.82 -9.84 9.29
C ASN A 75 9.54 -8.37 9.59
N ASN A 76 10.19 -7.45 8.86
CA ASN A 76 10.01 -6.00 9.02
C ASN A 76 10.55 -5.24 7.81
N TRP A 77 10.24 -3.94 7.77
CA TRP A 77 10.58 -2.98 6.71
C TRP A 77 12.08 -2.90 6.36
N HIS A 78 12.97 -3.14 7.34
CA HIS A 78 14.42 -3.02 7.19
C HIS A 78 15.13 -4.33 6.85
N ASN A 79 14.41 -5.45 6.92
CA ASN A 79 14.92 -6.77 6.63
C ASN A 79 13.84 -7.56 5.89
N CYS A 80 13.55 -7.09 4.68
CA CYS A 80 12.59 -7.73 3.81
C CYS A 80 13.06 -7.73 2.37
N GLN A 81 12.27 -8.41 1.58
CA GLN A 81 12.39 -8.48 0.15
C GLN A 81 11.18 -7.75 -0.42
N LEU A 82 11.40 -6.60 -1.09
CA LEU A 82 10.33 -5.93 -1.80
C LEU A 82 9.95 -6.77 -3.03
N LEU A 83 8.66 -7.09 -3.13
CA LEU A 83 8.10 -7.88 -4.23
C LEU A 83 7.36 -6.99 -5.22
N GLU A 84 6.57 -6.05 -4.72
CA GLU A 84 5.85 -5.07 -5.53
C GLU A 84 5.78 -3.73 -4.80
N LYS A 85 5.87 -2.65 -5.58
CA LYS A 85 5.50 -1.30 -5.16
C LYS A 85 4.52 -0.75 -6.19
N ARG A 86 3.42 -0.16 -5.74
CA ARG A 86 2.43 0.49 -6.61
C ARG A 86 2.07 1.85 -6.05
N ILE A 87 2.00 2.84 -6.93
CA ILE A 87 1.64 4.21 -6.60
C ILE A 87 0.39 4.56 -7.40
N THR A 88 -0.62 5.14 -6.74
CA THR A 88 -1.82 5.62 -7.43
C THR A 88 -2.49 6.74 -6.63
N CYS A 89 -3.14 7.67 -7.31
CA CYS A 89 -4.02 8.65 -6.69
C CYS A 89 -5.50 8.22 -6.68
N ASN A 90 -5.78 6.99 -7.15
CA ASN A 90 -7.13 6.47 -7.29
C ASN A 90 -7.40 5.41 -6.21
N TYR A 91 -8.32 5.73 -5.30
CA TYR A 91 -8.77 4.85 -4.21
C TYR A 91 -9.32 3.51 -4.70
N GLN A 92 -10.09 3.54 -5.79
CA GLN A 92 -10.69 2.36 -6.40
C GLN A 92 -9.61 1.40 -6.95
N SER A 93 -8.55 1.94 -7.56
CA SER A 93 -7.40 1.14 -7.99
C SER A 93 -6.65 0.49 -6.82
N ILE A 94 -6.60 1.11 -5.63
CA ILE A 94 -5.99 0.48 -4.45
C ILE A 94 -6.76 -0.77 -4.04
N ILE A 95 -8.09 -0.70 -3.97
CA ILE A 95 -8.92 -1.86 -3.60
C ILE A 95 -8.66 -3.03 -4.56
N GLU A 96 -8.59 -2.74 -5.86
CA GLU A 96 -8.30 -3.75 -6.88
C GLU A 96 -6.89 -4.33 -6.73
N LEU A 97 -5.89 -3.49 -6.44
CA LEU A 97 -4.51 -3.92 -6.23
C LEU A 97 -4.35 -4.78 -4.98
N VAL A 98 -4.96 -4.40 -3.85
CA VAL A 98 -4.93 -5.20 -2.62
C VAL A 98 -5.54 -6.58 -2.87
N ASN A 99 -6.74 -6.64 -3.45
CA ASN A 99 -7.39 -7.90 -3.78
C ASN A 99 -6.57 -8.76 -4.75
N LYS A 100 -5.93 -8.13 -5.74
CA LYS A 100 -5.03 -8.81 -6.69
C LYS A 100 -3.82 -9.40 -5.97
N PHE A 101 -3.19 -8.65 -5.06
CA PHE A 101 -2.01 -9.12 -4.34
C PHE A 101 -2.33 -10.24 -3.36
N ILE A 102 -3.44 -10.14 -2.62
CA ILE A 102 -3.96 -11.23 -1.78
C ILE A 102 -4.08 -12.52 -2.60
N LYS A 103 -4.78 -12.46 -3.75
CA LYS A 103 -4.96 -13.62 -4.63
C LYS A 103 -3.63 -14.16 -5.19
N ASN A 104 -2.71 -13.28 -5.56
CA ASN A 104 -1.42 -13.67 -6.12
C ASN A 104 -0.55 -14.38 -5.07
N VAL A 105 -0.50 -13.88 -3.84
CA VAL A 105 0.17 -14.54 -2.71
C VAL A 105 -0.46 -15.90 -2.44
N GLU A 106 -1.79 -15.97 -2.32
CA GLU A 106 -2.49 -17.22 -2.03
C GLU A 106 -2.36 -18.29 -3.13
N SER A 107 -2.15 -17.87 -4.37
CA SER A 107 -1.88 -18.78 -5.50
C SER A 107 -0.41 -19.20 -5.60
N GLY A 108 0.46 -18.68 -4.73
CA GLY A 108 1.88 -19.00 -4.68
C GLY A 108 2.72 -18.30 -5.75
N LEU A 109 2.21 -17.22 -6.37
CA LEU A 109 2.91 -16.51 -7.44
C LEU A 109 4.30 -16.00 -6.99
N TYR A 110 4.41 -15.56 -5.74
CA TYR A 110 5.62 -14.95 -5.19
C TYR A 110 6.62 -15.94 -4.58
N GLU A 111 6.26 -17.21 -4.42
CA GLU A 111 7.11 -18.23 -3.76
C GLU A 111 8.48 -18.40 -4.40
N ARG A 112 8.55 -18.20 -5.72
CA ARG A 112 9.76 -18.42 -6.52
C ARG A 112 10.58 -17.16 -6.77
N ILE A 113 10.07 -15.99 -6.38
CA ILE A 113 10.77 -14.73 -6.61
C ILE A 113 11.91 -14.61 -5.60
N LYS A 114 13.14 -14.48 -6.11
CA LYS A 114 14.32 -14.16 -5.33
C LYS A 114 14.82 -12.80 -5.78
N THR A 115 14.63 -11.80 -4.94
CA THR A 115 15.25 -10.48 -5.02
C THR A 115 16.10 -10.30 -3.77
N ASP A 116 17.04 -9.36 -3.82
CA ASP A 116 17.91 -9.09 -2.68
C ASP A 116 17.08 -8.62 -1.46
N ILE A 117 17.58 -8.95 -0.28
CA ILE A 117 17.03 -8.45 0.98
C ILE A 117 17.64 -7.08 1.23
N CYS A 118 16.82 -6.06 1.43
CA CYS A 118 17.26 -4.72 1.80
C CYS A 118 16.15 -3.95 2.53
N SER A 119 16.42 -2.68 2.88
CA SER A 119 15.37 -1.80 3.40
C SER A 119 14.46 -1.38 2.25
N ILE A 120 13.14 -1.28 2.48
CA ILE A 120 12.24 -0.71 1.47
C ILE A 120 12.64 0.73 1.12
N ASP A 121 13.24 1.46 2.06
CA ASP A 121 13.74 2.83 1.87
C ASP A 121 14.84 2.90 0.78
N ASP A 122 15.55 1.80 0.55
CA ASP A 122 16.60 1.69 -0.48
C ASP A 122 16.01 1.59 -1.90
N TYR A 123 14.72 1.26 -2.05
CA TYR A 123 14.02 1.18 -3.35
C TYR A 123 13.39 2.50 -3.81
N THR A 124 13.82 3.61 -3.23
CA THR A 124 13.29 4.96 -3.56
C THR A 124 13.66 5.42 -4.98
N GLU A 125 14.59 4.76 -5.69
CA GLU A 125 15.11 5.23 -6.99
C GLU A 125 14.54 4.55 -8.25
N THR A 126 13.76 3.47 -8.17
CA THR A 126 13.28 2.77 -9.39
C THR A 126 11.77 2.91 -9.59
N ILE A 127 11.35 3.99 -10.26
CA ILE A 127 9.94 4.25 -10.60
C ILE A 127 9.75 4.14 -12.11
N GLU A 128 9.18 3.02 -12.58
CA GLU A 128 8.33 3.04 -13.77
C GLU A 128 6.88 3.32 -13.33
N ILE A 129 6.42 4.56 -13.57
CA ILE A 129 5.00 4.90 -13.45
C ILE A 129 4.27 4.20 -14.60
N ILE A 130 3.75 2.99 -14.36
CA ILE A 130 2.81 2.38 -15.31
C ILE A 130 1.48 3.12 -15.16
N SER A 131 1.27 4.15 -15.99
CA SER A 131 -0.07 4.66 -16.25
C SER A 131 -0.87 3.57 -16.97
N LEU A 132 -1.77 2.92 -16.25
CA LEU A 132 -2.80 2.09 -16.88
C LEU A 132 -3.77 3.05 -17.58
N LYS A 133 -3.84 2.95 -18.91
CA LYS A 133 -4.83 3.61 -19.76
C LYS A 133 -6.17 2.88 -19.70
#